data_AF-B2WV28-F1
#
_entry.id   AF-B2WV28-F1
#
_cell.length_a   1.000
_cell.length_b   1.000
_cell.length_c   1.000
_cell.angle_alpha   90.00
_cell.angle_beta   90.00
_cell.angle_gamma   90.00
#
_symmetry.space_group_name_H-M   'P 1'
#
loop_
_entity.id
_entity.type
_entity.pdbx_description
1 polymer ?
#
loop_
_entity_poly.entity_id
_entity_poly.type
_entity_poly.pdbx_seq_one_letter_code
_entity_poly.pdbx_strand_id
1 'polypeptide(L)'
;AIQENRITTVQCLSGTGSLRVGGEFLARHYHQRTIYLPQPTWGNHPKVFGLAGLSVKTYRYYAPATRGLDFQGLLEDLGSAPSGSVVLLHACAHNPTGV
;
A
#
# COMPACT_ATOMS: atom_id res chain seq x y z
N ALA A 1 4.47 -6.47 21.50
CA ALA A 1 4.13 -7.26 20.29
C ALA A 1 4.79 -8.64 20.29
N ILE A 2 6.14 -8.75 20.25
CA ILE A 2 6.85 -10.05 20.28
C ILE A 2 6.65 -10.75 21.63
N GLN A 3 7.00 -10.08 22.74
CA GLN A 3 6.81 -10.63 24.10
C GLN A 3 5.35 -10.94 24.43
N GLU A 4 4.41 -10.24 23.77
CA GLU A 4 2.97 -10.36 23.98
C GLU A 4 2.31 -11.36 23.00
N ASN A 5 3.09 -12.04 22.14
CA ASN A 5 2.61 -12.98 21.13
C ASN A 5 1.48 -12.44 20.23
N ARG A 6 1.55 -11.15 19.86
CA ARG A 6 0.55 -10.50 18.98
C ARG A 6 0.95 -10.49 17.50
N ILE A 7 1.98 -11.23 17.12
CA ILE A 7 2.45 -11.33 15.74
C ILE A 7 1.92 -12.63 15.15
N THR A 8 1.24 -12.51 14.02
CA THR A 8 0.83 -13.65 13.20
C THR A 8 1.68 -13.68 11.94
N THR A 9 2.18 -14.85 11.56
CA THR A 9 2.96 -15.04 10.32
C THR A 9 2.50 -16.32 9.64
N VAL A 10 2.31 -16.24 8.33
CA VAL A 10 1.91 -17.37 7.47
C VAL A 10 2.80 -17.32 6.24
N GLN A 11 3.26 -18.49 5.78
CA GLN A 11 4.05 -18.58 4.56
C GLN A 11 3.20 -18.24 3.34
N CYS A 12 3.78 -17.50 2.39
CA CYS A 12 3.14 -17.08 1.14
C CYS A 12 4.10 -17.26 -0.04
N LEU A 13 3.57 -17.20 -1.28
CA LEU A 13 4.37 -17.26 -2.51
C LEU A 13 5.12 -15.94 -2.74
N SER A 14 6.25 -15.78 -2.04
CA SER A 14 7.08 -14.57 -2.08
C SER A 14 6.26 -13.30 -1.75
N GLY A 15 6.72 -12.13 -2.20
CA GLY A 15 6.04 -10.84 -1.97
C GLY A 15 4.66 -10.79 -2.61
N THR A 16 4.52 -11.20 -3.87
CA THR A 16 3.24 -11.13 -4.61
C THR A 16 2.14 -11.96 -3.93
N GLY A 17 2.46 -13.19 -3.51
CA GLY A 17 1.52 -14.05 -2.78
C GLY A 17 1.15 -13.46 -1.43
N SER A 18 2.10 -12.83 -0.74
CA SER A 18 1.86 -12.16 0.55
C SER A 18 0.89 -10.99 0.40
N LEU A 19 1.09 -10.14 -0.61
CA LEU A 19 0.17 -9.04 -0.93
C LEU A 19 -1.22 -9.54 -1.32
N ARG A 20 -1.29 -10.65 -2.08
CA ARG A 20 -2.56 -11.25 -2.49
C ARG A 20 -3.38 -11.74 -1.30
N VAL A 21 -2.76 -12.52 -0.40
CA VAL A 21 -3.42 -13.04 0.80
C VAL A 21 -3.88 -11.91 1.71
N GLY A 22 -3.01 -10.93 1.99
CA GLY A 22 -3.34 -9.76 2.81
C GLY A 22 -4.46 -8.90 2.21
N GLY A 23 -4.41 -8.66 0.90
CA GLY A 23 -5.43 -7.90 0.18
C GLY A 23 -6.81 -8.56 0.25
N GLU A 24 -6.90 -9.88 0.03
CA GLU A 24 -8.17 -10.59 0.12
C GLU A 24 -8.70 -10.65 1.54
N PHE A 25 -7.82 -10.83 2.54
CA PHE A 25 -8.22 -10.78 3.93
C PHE A 25 -8.87 -9.43 4.28
N LEU A 26 -8.23 -8.32 3.89
CA LEU A 26 -8.78 -6.98 4.10
C LEU A 26 -10.12 -6.80 3.36
N ALA A 27 -10.21 -7.22 2.09
CA ALA A 27 -11.44 -7.08 1.32
C ALA A 27 -12.63 -7.86 1.92
N ARG A 28 -12.36 -9.02 2.53
CA ARG A 28 -13.38 -9.89 3.13
C ARG A 28 -13.79 -9.47 4.54
N HIS A 29 -12.82 -9.01 5.35
CA HIS A 29 -13.02 -8.90 6.80
C HIS A 29 -12.88 -7.48 7.35
N TYR A 30 -12.40 -6.53 6.54
CA TYR A 30 -12.23 -5.14 6.98
C TYR A 30 -13.34 -4.24 6.42
N HIS A 31 -13.73 -3.24 7.21
CA HIS A 31 -14.88 -2.38 6.91
C HIS A 31 -14.60 -1.37 5.78
N GLN A 32 -13.34 -0.95 5.63
CA GLN A 32 -12.91 -0.06 4.56
C GLN A 32 -12.19 -0.86 3.47
N ARG A 33 -12.51 -0.57 2.21
CA ARG A 33 -12.01 -1.33 1.04
C ARG A 33 -11.15 -0.48 0.11
N THR A 34 -10.91 0.78 0.45
CA THR A 34 -10.04 1.67 -0.32
C THR A 34 -8.59 1.44 0.05
N ILE A 35 -7.75 1.18 -0.94
CA ILE A 35 -6.29 1.14 -0.79
C ILE A 35 -5.64 2.28 -1.57
N TYR A 36 -4.70 2.97 -0.93
CA TYR A 36 -3.90 4.04 -1.50
C TYR A 36 -2.51 3.53 -1.87
N LEU A 37 -2.13 3.71 -3.14
CA LEU A 37 -0.82 3.34 -3.69
C LEU A 37 0.01 4.60 -4.00
N PRO A 38 1.35 4.58 -3.85
CA PRO A 38 2.15 5.73 -4.26
C PRO A 38 2.04 5.93 -5.78
N GLN A 39 2.16 7.18 -6.24
CA GLN A 39 2.24 7.50 -7.67
C GLN A 39 3.65 8.00 -8.03
N PRO A 40 4.42 7.28 -8.86
CA PRO A 40 4.15 5.95 -9.42
C PRO A 40 4.39 4.82 -8.39
N THR A 41 4.12 3.56 -8.77
CA THR A 41 4.41 2.36 -7.96
C THR A 41 4.75 1.16 -8.85
N TRP A 42 5.15 0.03 -8.25
CA TRP A 42 5.38 -1.22 -8.99
C TRP A 42 4.13 -1.62 -9.79
N GLY A 43 4.30 -1.86 -11.10
CA GLY A 43 3.18 -2.00 -12.05
C GLY A 43 2.16 -3.10 -11.73
N ASN A 44 2.51 -4.08 -10.89
CA ASN A 44 1.58 -5.12 -10.47
C ASN A 44 0.69 -4.72 -9.28
N HIS A 45 1.03 -3.68 -8.49
CA HIS A 45 0.23 -3.32 -7.32
C HIS A 45 -1.26 -3.07 -7.66
N PRO A 46 -1.62 -2.24 -8.67
CA PRO A 46 -3.03 -2.00 -8.97
C PRO A 46 -3.78 -3.30 -9.32
N LYS A 47 -3.14 -4.21 -10.06
CA LYS A 47 -3.74 -5.49 -10.46
C LYS A 47 -3.93 -6.43 -9.26
N VAL A 48 -2.91 -6.57 -8.41
CA VAL A 48 -2.97 -7.46 -7.23
C VAL A 48 -4.11 -7.06 -6.31
N PHE A 49 -4.23 -5.78 -5.97
CA PHE A 49 -5.26 -5.31 -5.04
C PHE A 49 -6.64 -5.17 -5.68
N GLY A 50 -6.72 -4.74 -6.94
CA GLY A 50 -7.99 -4.74 -7.67
C GLY A 50 -8.59 -6.14 -7.77
N LEU A 51 -7.78 -7.15 -8.13
CA LEU A 51 -8.23 -8.54 -8.18
C LEU A 51 -8.46 -9.17 -6.80
N ALA A 52 -7.97 -8.56 -5.72
CA ALA A 52 -8.29 -8.94 -4.34
C ALA A 52 -9.62 -8.35 -3.86
N GLY A 53 -10.25 -7.45 -4.61
CA GLY A 53 -11.54 -6.83 -4.29
C GLY A 53 -11.44 -5.47 -3.60
N LEU A 54 -10.27 -4.83 -3.61
CA LEU A 54 -10.09 -3.48 -3.06
C LEU A 54 -10.27 -2.40 -4.13
N SER A 55 -10.80 -1.25 -3.72
CA SER A 55 -10.88 -0.04 -4.55
C SER A 55 -9.52 0.68 -4.53
N VAL A 56 -8.81 0.67 -5.65
CA VAL A 56 -7.48 1.27 -5.75
C VAL A 56 -7.57 2.77 -6.00
N LYS A 57 -6.92 3.55 -5.14
CA LYS A 57 -6.62 4.97 -5.30
C LYS A 57 -5.11 5.20 -5.21
N THR A 58 -4.67 6.41 -5.52
CA THR A 58 -3.26 6.79 -5.44
C THR A 58 -3.06 7.98 -4.51
N TYR A 59 -1.83 8.12 -4.01
CA TYR A 59 -1.34 9.30 -3.30
C TYR A 59 -0.06 9.80 -3.97
N ARG A 60 0.17 11.12 -3.92
CA ARG A 60 1.39 11.75 -4.42
C ARG A 60 2.62 11.19 -3.70
N TYR A 61 3.63 10.83 -4.47
CA TYR A 61 4.88 10.29 -3.94
C TYR A 61 6.10 10.87 -4.65
N TYR A 62 6.17 10.81 -5.98
CA TYR A 62 7.33 11.32 -6.70
C TYR A 62 7.11 12.73 -7.23
N ALA A 63 8.04 13.64 -6.93
CA ALA A 63 8.08 14.99 -7.47
C ALA A 63 9.08 15.07 -8.65
N PRO A 64 8.63 15.17 -9.92
CA PRO A 64 9.54 15.22 -11.07
C PRO A 64 10.51 16.40 -11.05
N ALA A 65 10.09 17.53 -10.48
CA ALA A 65 10.89 18.75 -10.38
C ALA A 65 12.12 18.58 -9.48
N THR A 66 11.98 17.86 -8.36
CA THR A 66 13.07 17.64 -7.39
C THR A 66 13.74 16.28 -7.54
N ARG A 67 13.12 15.37 -8.32
CA ARG A 67 13.49 13.95 -8.42
C ARG A 67 13.51 13.25 -7.05
N GLY A 68 12.72 13.76 -6.11
CA GLY A 68 12.61 13.26 -4.75
C GLY A 68 11.17 12.99 -4.35
N LEU A 69 10.95 12.87 -3.04
CA LEU A 69 9.65 12.65 -2.44
C LEU A 69 8.83 13.94 -2.45
N ASP A 70 7.62 13.91 -3.02
CA ASP A 70 6.57 14.91 -2.79
C ASP A 70 5.98 14.72 -1.39
N PHE A 71 6.74 15.11 -0.38
CA PHE A 71 6.37 14.86 1.02
C PHE A 71 5.11 15.62 1.43
N GLN A 72 4.93 16.85 0.96
CA GLN A 72 3.74 17.64 1.27
C GLN A 72 2.50 17.06 0.59
N GLY A 73 2.60 16.71 -0.70
CA GLY A 73 1.49 16.09 -1.40
C GLY A 73 1.08 14.74 -0.82
N LEU A 74 2.06 13.94 -0.38
CA LEU A 74 1.82 12.69 0.34
C LEU A 74 1.00 12.93 1.62
N LEU A 75 1.39 13.91 2.45
CA LEU A 75 0.70 14.21 3.70
C LEU A 75 -0.73 14.73 3.47
N GLU A 76 -0.93 15.58 2.47
CA GLU A 76 -2.26 16.08 2.11
C GLU A 76 -3.19 14.95 1.64
N ASP A 77 -2.71 14.07 0.75
CA ASP A 77 -3.51 12.98 0.19
C ASP A 77 -3.86 11.94 1.25
N LEU A 78 -2.89 11.56 2.10
CA LEU A 78 -3.13 10.59 3.16
C LEU A 78 -3.91 11.21 4.34
N GLY A 79 -3.74 12.49 4.62
CA GLY A 79 -4.49 13.22 5.64
C GLY A 79 -5.97 13.44 5.28
N SER A 80 -6.29 13.48 3.99
CA SER A 80 -7.66 13.56 3.48
C SER A 80 -8.30 12.19 3.22
N ALA A 81 -7.55 11.10 3.37
CA ALA A 81 -8.08 9.75 3.20
C ALA A 81 -9.13 9.43 4.28
N PRO A 82 -10.25 8.78 3.94
CA PRO A 82 -11.23 8.35 4.92
C PRO A 82 -10.61 7.49 6.01
N SER A 83 -11.08 7.63 7.26
CA SER A 83 -10.65 6.78 8.37
C SER A 83 -10.77 5.30 8.03
N GLY A 84 -9.76 4.51 8.43
CA GLY A 84 -9.64 3.11 8.07
C GLY A 84 -9.12 2.85 6.65
N SER A 85 -8.72 3.85 5.87
CA SER A 85 -8.12 3.57 4.54
C SER A 85 -6.84 2.73 4.67
N VAL A 86 -6.65 1.80 3.73
CA VAL A 86 -5.43 0.98 3.65
C VAL A 86 -4.38 1.76 2.84
N VAL A 87 -3.13 1.76 3.29
CA VAL A 87 -2.03 2.45 2.58
C VAL A 87 -0.93 1.44 2.27
N LEU A 88 -0.54 1.35 1.00
CA LEU A 88 0.65 0.61 0.61
C LEU A 88 1.87 1.53 0.72
N LEU A 89 2.83 1.12 1.54
CA LEU A 89 4.13 1.78 1.70
C LEU A 89 5.23 0.81 1.27
N HIS A 90 6.22 1.32 0.54
CA HIS A 90 7.48 0.58 0.35
C HIS A 90 8.33 0.79 1.59
N ALA A 91 8.83 -0.30 2.19
CA ALA A 91 9.67 -0.19 3.38
C ALA A 91 10.99 0.54 3.10
N CYS A 92 11.55 0.34 1.90
CA CYS A 92 12.72 1.01 1.36
C CYS A 92 12.79 0.73 -0.15
N ALA A 93 13.79 1.32 -0.84
CA ALA A 93 14.12 1.05 -2.24
C ALA A 93 12.89 1.10 -3.15
N HIS A 94 12.20 2.24 -3.15
CA HIS A 94 10.90 2.38 -3.81
C HIS A 94 10.95 1.96 -5.28
N ASN A 95 10.08 1.05 -5.69
CA ASN A 95 9.92 0.68 -7.10
C ASN A 95 8.74 1.47 -7.71
N PRO A 96 8.96 2.27 -8.78
CA PRO A 96 10.12 2.26 -9.69
C PRO A 96 11.16 3.37 -9.47
N THR A 97 10.92 4.30 -8.56
CA THR A 97 11.66 5.60 -8.57
C THR A 97 13.03 5.54 -7.91
N GLY A 98 13.28 4.58 -7.02
CA GLY A 98 14.48 4.51 -6.19
C GLY A 98 14.60 5.61 -5.12
N VAL A 99 13.57 6.44 -4.97
CA VAL A 99 13.48 7.49 -3.93
C VAL A 99 13.25 6.85 -2.56
#